data_AF-X8CGX3-F1
#
_entry.id   AF-X8CGX3-F1
#
_cell.length_a   1.000
_cell.length_b   1.000
_cell.length_c   1.000
_cell.angle_alpha   90.00
_cell.angle_beta   90.00
_cell.angle_gamma   90.00
#
_symmetry.space_group_name_H-M   'P 1'
#
loop_
_entity.id
_entity.type
_entity.pdbx_description
1 polymer ?
#
loop_
_entity_poly.entity_id
_entity_poly.type
_entity_poly.pdbx_seq_one_letter_code
_entity_poly.pdbx_strand_id
1 'polypeptide(L)'
;MNPYDDGIGLDEYIDWLIEAGYSIERIADYSEWLRRFETSLRALPDRQRQYSLLPLLHNYQKPEKAINGSMAPTDVFRAAVQEAKIGPDKDIPHVSAPVIVKYITDLELLGLL
;
A
#
# COMPACT_ATOMS: atom_id res chain seq x y z
N MET A 1 13.49 -1.44 -7.31
CA MET A 1 13.11 -0.68 -6.10
C MET A 1 12.67 0.70 -6.51
N ASN A 2 11.74 1.30 -5.77
CA ASN A 2 11.46 2.74 -5.87
C ASN A 2 12.49 3.48 -4.98
N PRO A 3 13.32 4.41 -5.53
CA PRO A 3 14.36 5.09 -4.76
C PRO A 3 13.97 6.44 -4.16
N TYR A 4 12.75 6.91 -4.40
CA TYR A 4 12.36 8.28 -4.05
C TYR A 4 12.14 8.47 -2.56
N ASP A 5 12.76 9.52 -2.00
CA ASP A 5 12.37 10.10 -0.71
C ASP A 5 11.26 11.15 -0.95
N ASP A 6 10.11 10.68 -1.41
CA ASP A 6 8.96 11.50 -1.81
C ASP A 6 7.89 11.64 -0.73
N GLY A 7 8.08 10.97 0.42
CA GLY A 7 7.11 10.95 1.52
C GLY A 7 5.83 10.17 1.18
N ILE A 8 5.85 9.30 0.16
CA ILE A 8 4.68 8.50 -0.23
C ILE A 8 4.81 7.10 0.38
N GLY A 9 4.06 6.86 1.45
CA GLY A 9 4.00 5.60 2.17
C GLY A 9 2.59 5.04 2.33
N LEU A 10 2.44 4.08 3.23
CA LEU A 10 1.15 3.42 3.49
C LEU A 10 0.10 4.38 4.07
N ASP A 11 0.52 5.40 4.82
CA ASP A 11 -0.40 6.37 5.40
C ASP A 11 -1.03 7.26 4.33
N GLU A 12 -0.25 7.70 3.33
CA GLU A 12 -0.74 8.45 2.16
C GLU A 12 -1.66 7.59 1.29
N TYR A 13 -1.40 6.27 1.20
CA TYR A 13 -2.32 5.37 0.48
C TYR A 13 -3.69 5.32 1.15
N ILE A 14 -3.74 5.33 2.49
CA ILE A 14 -5.01 5.41 3.22
C ILE A 14 -5.71 6.75 2.99
N ASP A 15 -4.97 7.86 2.93
CA ASP A 15 -5.55 9.17 2.61
C ASP A 15 -6.19 9.17 1.22
N TRP A 16 -5.52 8.64 0.20
CA TRP A 16 -6.08 8.56 -1.14
C TRP A 16 -7.34 7.70 -1.23
N LEU A 17 -7.44 6.65 -0.41
CA LEU A 17 -8.67 5.84 -0.34
C LEU A 17 -9.82 6.62 0.31
N ILE A 18 -9.53 7.37 1.37
CA ILE A 18 -10.53 8.24 2.02
C ILE A 18 -10.99 9.34 1.06
N GLU A 19 -10.05 10.00 0.37
CA GLU A 19 -10.34 11.02 -0.65
C GLU A 19 -11.17 10.48 -1.82
N ALA A 20 -10.96 9.21 -2.20
CA ALA A 20 -11.75 8.51 -3.20
C ALA A 20 -13.17 8.12 -2.73
N GLY A 21 -13.51 8.37 -1.46
CA GLY A 21 -14.84 8.14 -0.89
C GLY A 21 -14.99 6.82 -0.13
N TYR A 22 -13.90 6.07 0.07
CA TYR A 22 -13.94 4.84 0.87
C TYR A 22 -13.90 5.17 2.36
N SER A 23 -14.84 4.60 3.12
CA SER A 23 -14.95 4.85 4.56
C SER A 23 -13.88 4.07 5.32
N ILE A 24 -12.80 4.75 5.68
CA ILE A 24 -11.71 4.20 6.50
C ILE A 24 -11.50 5.12 7.71
N GLU A 25 -11.60 4.56 8.91
CA GLU A 25 -11.36 5.26 10.17
C GLU A 25 -9.97 4.93 10.70
N ARG A 26 -9.21 5.94 11.14
CA ARG A 26 -7.91 5.77 11.80
C ARG A 26 -8.08 5.55 13.29
N ILE A 27 -7.43 4.52 13.81
CA ILE A 27 -7.27 4.28 15.24
C ILE A 27 -5.85 4.70 15.61
N ALA A 28 -5.72 5.65 16.53
CA ALA A 28 -4.44 6.28 16.85
C ALA A 28 -3.42 5.33 17.50
N ASP A 29 -3.87 4.41 18.35
CA ASP A 29 -3.00 3.42 18.98
C ASP A 29 -2.83 2.19 18.09
N TYR A 30 -1.59 1.85 17.74
CA TYR A 30 -1.28 0.75 16.83
C TYR A 30 -1.71 -0.62 17.37
N SER A 31 -1.53 -0.86 18.68
CA SER A 31 -1.90 -2.13 19.29
C SER A 31 -3.42 -2.31 19.32
N GLU A 32 -4.16 -1.24 19.60
CA GLU A 32 -5.62 -1.24 19.53
C GLU A 32 -6.12 -1.38 18.09
N TRP A 33 -5.51 -0.67 17.13
CA TRP A 33 -5.78 -0.86 15.71
C TRP A 33 -5.61 -2.33 15.32
N LEU A 34 -4.46 -2.94 15.63
CA LEU A 34 -4.14 -4.30 15.25
C LEU A 34 -5.13 -5.32 15.83
N ARG A 35 -5.49 -5.15 17.11
CA ARG A 35 -6.47 -6.02 17.79
C ARG A 35 -7.85 -5.94 17.16
N ARG A 36 -8.33 -4.73 16.85
CA ARG A 36 -9.62 -4.54 16.17
C ARG A 36 -9.57 -5.04 14.73
N PHE A 37 -8.47 -4.78 14.02
CA PHE A 37 -8.26 -5.22 12.65
C PHE A 37 -8.30 -6.75 12.55
N GLU A 38 -7.59 -7.47 13.43
CA GLU A 38 -7.67 -8.94 13.49
C GLU A 38 -9.12 -9.43 13.68
N THR A 39 -9.84 -8.82 14.61
CA THR A 39 -11.23 -9.17 14.91
C THR A 39 -12.11 -8.97 13.68
N SER A 40 -11.98 -7.84 13.00
CA SER A 40 -12.71 -7.54 11.75
C SER A 40 -12.37 -8.53 10.64
N LEU A 41 -11.09 -8.86 10.44
CA LEU A 41 -10.67 -9.84 9.44
C LEU A 41 -11.26 -11.22 9.69
N ARG A 42 -11.34 -11.66 10.95
CA ARG A 42 -11.95 -12.95 11.32
C ARG A 42 -13.47 -12.97 11.09
N ALA A 43 -14.12 -11.82 11.22
CA ALA A 43 -15.56 -11.66 11.01
C ALA A 43 -15.97 -11.53 9.53
N LEU A 44 -15.02 -11.38 8.61
CA LEU A 44 -15.30 -11.28 7.17
C LEU A 44 -15.98 -12.57 6.65
N PRO A 45 -16.86 -12.46 5.63
CA PRO A 45 -17.35 -13.62 4.87
C PRO A 45 -16.20 -14.47 4.33
N ASP A 46 -16.43 -15.79 4.20
CA ASP A 46 -15.37 -16.76 3.87
C ASP A 46 -14.54 -16.37 2.65
N ARG A 47 -15.20 -15.90 1.58
CA ARG A 47 -14.51 -15.45 0.35
C ARG A 47 -13.56 -14.31 0.66
N GLN A 48 -14.02 -13.23 1.28
CA GLN A 48 -13.16 -12.07 1.61
C GLN A 48 -12.06 -12.45 2.62
N ARG A 49 -12.39 -13.25 3.64
CA ARG A 49 -11.45 -13.68 4.67
C ARG A 49 -10.27 -14.47 4.09
N GLN A 50 -10.52 -15.34 3.11
CA GLN A 50 -9.48 -16.12 2.41
C GLN A 50 -8.50 -15.24 1.63
N TYR A 51 -8.97 -14.12 1.08
CA TYR A 51 -8.14 -13.15 0.36
C TYR A 51 -7.70 -11.95 1.21
N SER A 52 -7.86 -12.05 2.54
CA SER A 52 -7.46 -10.99 3.46
C SER A 52 -6.04 -11.17 3.99
N LEU A 53 -5.55 -10.18 4.73
CA LEU A 53 -4.24 -10.20 5.38
C LEU A 53 -4.14 -11.18 6.56
N LEU A 54 -5.24 -11.85 6.95
CA LEU A 54 -5.31 -12.67 8.16
C LEU A 54 -4.18 -13.71 8.30
N PRO A 55 -3.78 -14.47 7.25
CA PRO A 55 -2.68 -15.43 7.36
C PRO A 55 -1.31 -14.78 7.57
N LEU A 56 -1.16 -13.51 7.19
CA LEU A 56 0.09 -12.74 7.24
C LEU A 56 0.11 -11.71 8.37
N LEU A 57 -0.91 -11.68 9.23
CA LEU A 57 -1.07 -10.66 10.26
C LEU A 57 0.07 -10.66 11.30
N HIS A 58 0.79 -11.78 11.45
CA HIS A 58 1.98 -11.89 12.29
C HIS A 58 3.12 -10.95 11.85
N ASN A 59 3.15 -10.51 10.59
CA ASN A 59 4.14 -9.54 10.10
C ASN A 59 3.85 -8.10 10.54
N TYR A 60 2.63 -7.83 11.04
CA TYR A 60 2.16 -6.50 11.46
C TYR A 60 2.05 -6.39 12.98
N GLN A 61 2.76 -7.22 13.74
CA GLN A 61 2.73 -7.19 15.20
C GLN A 61 3.38 -5.93 15.78
N LYS A 62 4.17 -5.21 14.97
CA LYS A 62 4.84 -3.97 15.33
C LYS A 62 4.77 -3.01 14.15
N PRO A 63 4.70 -1.70 14.42
CA PRO A 63 4.77 -0.70 13.36
C PRO A 63 6.11 -0.79 12.63
N GLU A 64 6.08 -0.53 11.33
CA GLU A 64 7.27 -0.48 10.51
C GLU A 64 8.09 0.77 10.81
N LYS A 65 9.42 0.67 10.68
CA LYS A 65 10.30 1.83 10.76
C LYS A 65 10.30 2.52 9.40
N ALA A 66 9.97 3.81 9.37
CA ALA A 66 10.03 4.61 8.15
C ALA A 66 11.44 4.60 7.54
N ILE A 67 11.48 4.50 6.20
CA ILE A 67 12.70 4.52 5.40
C ILE A 67 12.53 5.59 4.33
N ASN A 68 13.47 6.53 4.32
CA ASN A 68 13.55 7.55 3.28
C ASN A 68 14.16 6.91 2.03
N GLY A 69 13.38 6.79 0.95
CA GLY A 69 13.82 6.16 -0.29
C GLY A 69 13.93 4.65 -0.19
N SER A 70 15.03 4.09 -0.72
CA SER A 70 15.22 2.64 -0.79
C SER A 70 16.29 2.13 0.18
N MET A 71 16.07 0.93 0.71
CA MET A 71 17.10 0.19 1.46
C MET A 71 18.26 -0.30 0.58
N ALA A 72 18.07 -0.36 -0.74
CA ALA A 72 19.07 -0.88 -1.67
C ALA A 72 19.48 0.19 -2.69
N PRO A 73 20.74 0.24 -3.11
CA PRO A 73 21.20 1.17 -4.14
C PRO A 73 20.53 0.86 -5.49
N THR A 74 20.17 1.91 -6.23
CA THR A 74 19.45 1.82 -7.51
C THR A 74 20.12 2.57 -8.65
N ASP A 75 21.32 3.11 -8.46
CA ASP A 75 21.96 4.06 -9.37
C ASP A 75 22.05 3.53 -10.81
N VAL A 76 22.54 2.30 -10.97
CA VAL A 76 22.71 1.64 -12.28
C VAL A 76 21.36 1.42 -12.97
N PHE A 77 20.36 0.97 -12.21
CA PHE A 77 19.03 0.70 -12.76
C PHE A 77 18.36 2.01 -13.20
N ARG A 78 18.40 3.04 -12.36
CA ARG A 78 17.81 4.34 -12.67
C ARG A 78 18.46 4.98 -13.90
N ALA A 79 19.79 4.96 -13.98
CA ALA A 79 20.52 5.47 -15.14
C ALA A 79 20.11 4.76 -16.44
N ALA A 80 19.98 3.42 -16.42
CA ALA A 80 19.55 2.66 -17.59
C ALA A 80 18.11 2.99 -18.02
N VAL A 81 17.19 3.18 -17.07
CA VAL A 81 15.80 3.59 -17.32
C VAL A 81 15.74 4.96 -17.98
N GLN A 82 16.53 5.91 -17.47
CA GLN A 82 16.62 7.28 -18.02
C GLN A 82 17.23 7.31 -19.41
N GLU A 83 18.34 6.60 -19.63
CA GLU A 83 19.02 6.53 -20.93
C GLU A 83 18.10 5.94 -22.01
N ALA A 84 17.39 4.86 -21.66
CA ALA A 84 16.43 4.22 -22.56
C ALA A 84 15.08 4.95 -22.64
N LYS A 85 14.88 6.04 -21.89
CA LYS A 85 13.65 6.85 -21.85
C LYS A 85 12.39 6.02 -21.62
N ILE A 86 12.46 5.08 -20.68
CA ILE A 86 11.38 4.12 -20.43
C ILE A 86 10.22 4.80 -19.70
N GLY A 87 9.00 4.60 -20.22
CA GLY A 87 7.77 5.06 -19.59
C GLY A 87 7.48 6.56 -19.78
N PRO A 88 6.33 7.05 -19.27
CA PRO A 88 5.91 8.45 -19.42
C PRO A 88 6.90 9.44 -18.80
N ASP A 89 7.44 9.09 -17.64
CA ASP A 89 8.36 9.94 -16.87
C ASP A 89 9.78 9.89 -17.40
N LYS A 90 10.11 8.91 -18.26
CA LYS A 90 11.47 8.61 -18.72
C LYS A 90 12.44 8.43 -17.54
N ASP A 91 11.91 7.94 -16.43
CA ASP A 91 12.57 7.66 -15.18
C ASP A 91 11.76 6.58 -14.44
N ILE A 92 12.24 6.12 -13.30
CA ILE A 92 11.45 5.26 -12.41
C ILE A 92 10.21 6.05 -11.99
N PRO A 93 8.98 5.51 -12.06
CA PRO A 93 7.78 6.25 -11.68
C PRO A 93 7.63 6.34 -10.17
N HIS A 94 6.91 7.35 -9.71
CA HIS A 94 6.38 7.42 -8.34
C HIS A 94 5.07 6.62 -8.24
N VAL A 95 4.71 6.20 -7.02
CA VAL A 95 3.36 5.70 -6.76
C VAL A 95 2.42 6.89 -6.67
N SER A 96 1.20 6.74 -7.16
CA SER A 96 0.21 7.81 -7.23
C SER A 96 -1.17 7.31 -6.81
N ALA A 97 -2.07 8.22 -6.43
CA ALA A 97 -3.43 7.89 -6.02
C ALA A 97 -4.19 6.98 -7.01
N PRO A 98 -4.11 7.20 -8.34
CA PRO A 98 -4.75 6.30 -9.31
C PRO A 98 -4.32 4.83 -9.20
N VAL A 99 -3.06 4.57 -8.84
CA VAL A 99 -2.58 3.19 -8.65
C VAL A 99 -3.29 2.54 -7.46
N ILE A 100 -3.43 3.26 -6.35
CA ILE A 100 -4.08 2.76 -5.13
C ILE A 100 -5.59 2.60 -5.35
N VAL A 101 -6.26 3.57 -5.96
CA VAL A 101 -7.69 3.49 -6.29
C VAL A 101 -7.98 2.31 -7.20
N LYS A 102 -7.09 2.02 -8.16
CA LYS A 102 -7.23 0.87 -9.08
C LYS A 102 -7.39 -0.45 -8.34
N TYR A 103 -6.67 -0.68 -7.24
CA TYR A 103 -6.82 -1.90 -6.44
C TYR A 103 -8.25 -2.08 -5.96
N ILE A 104 -8.86 -1.03 -5.40
CA ILE A 104 -10.22 -1.13 -4.85
C ILE A 104 -11.24 -1.36 -5.96
N THR A 105 -11.15 -0.62 -7.07
CA THR A 105 -12.04 -0.81 -8.21
C THR A 105 -11.93 -2.21 -8.82
N ASP A 106 -10.73 -2.81 -8.80
CA ASP A 106 -10.53 -4.17 -9.30
C ASP A 106 -11.05 -5.23 -8.32
N LEU A 107 -10.90 -5.00 -7.01
CA LEU A 107 -11.46 -5.90 -6.01
C LEU A 107 -13.00 -5.90 -6.06
N GLU A 108 -13.63 -4.74 -6.25
CA GLU A 108 -15.07 -4.64 -6.52
C GLU A 108 -15.47 -5.41 -7.79
N LEU A 109 -14.74 -5.21 -8.90
CA LEU A 109 -14.99 -5.91 -10.17
C LEU A 109 -14.89 -7.44 -10.03
N LEU A 110 -13.98 -7.91 -9.18
CA LEU A 110 -13.78 -9.34 -8.89
C LEU A 110 -14.79 -9.88 -7.85
N GLY A 111 -15.62 -9.02 -7.25
CA GLY A 111 -16.55 -9.36 -6.17
C GLY A 111 -15.84 -9.77 -4.88
N LEU A 112 -14.69 -9.16 -4.60
CA LEU A 112 -13.90 -9.31 -3.38
C LEU A 112 -14.10 -8.13 -2.41
N LEU A 113 -14.85 -7.10 -2.82
CA LEU A 113 -15.38 -6.02 -1.98
C LEU A 113 -16.88 -5.85 -2.23
#